data_AF-A2BQV3-F1
#
_entry.id   AF-A2BQV3-F1
#
_cell.length_a   1.000
_cell.length_b   1.000
_cell.length_c   1.000
_cell.angle_alpha   90.00
_cell.angle_beta   90.00
_cell.angle_gamma   90.00
#
_symmetry.space_group_name_H-M   'P 1'
#
loop_
_entity.id
_entity.type
_entity.pdbx_description
1 polymer ?
#
loop_
_entity_poly.entity_id
_entity_poly.type
_entity_poly.pdbx_seq_one_letter_code
_entity_poly.pdbx_strand_id
1 'polypeptide(L)'
;MPTKKKRVGFIPRDDVMRIIQKLSTENNLSNSKIISILVEEALSIRGIFNKKDGKVTQSYQSNEDNSKNLIDKSGDFTDNAKLSIDTNLGNHIIPSKLTHLNEENQEAFDLQTYKKFLSFLKFQEMMNKYNS
;
A
#
# COMPACT_ATOMS: atom_id res chain seq x y z
N MET A 1 19.87 21.79 -21.90
CA MET A 1 20.77 21.78 -20.73
C MET A 1 20.32 20.65 -19.79
N PRO A 2 21.19 19.72 -19.35
CA PRO A 2 20.81 18.72 -18.36
C PRO A 2 20.39 19.42 -17.06
N THR A 3 19.22 19.07 -16.52
CA THR A 3 18.76 19.63 -15.24
C THR A 3 19.60 19.09 -14.08
N LYS A 4 19.82 19.90 -13.04
CA LYS A 4 20.59 19.50 -11.86
C LYS A 4 19.79 18.45 -11.06
N LYS A 5 20.06 17.16 -11.27
CA LYS A 5 19.46 16.07 -10.48
C LYS A 5 19.98 16.12 -9.05
N LYS A 6 19.08 16.13 -8.06
CA LYS A 6 19.43 16.04 -6.63
C LYS A 6 19.81 14.59 -6.27
N ARG A 7 20.84 14.40 -5.45
CA ARG A 7 21.23 13.08 -4.91
C ARG A 7 20.53 12.85 -3.57
N VAL A 8 20.12 11.62 -3.30
CA VAL A 8 19.46 11.22 -2.05
C VAL A 8 20.49 10.48 -1.18
N GLY A 9 20.68 10.89 0.07
CA GLY A 9 21.64 10.30 1.01
C GLY A 9 21.13 9.07 1.75
N PHE A 10 20.26 8.28 1.12
CA PHE A 10 19.62 7.13 1.74
C PHE A 10 20.25 5.83 1.26
N ILE A 11 20.55 4.92 2.21
CA ILE A 11 21.14 3.62 1.94
C ILE A 11 20.04 2.55 2.15
N PRO A 12 19.70 1.76 1.11
CA PRO A 12 18.74 0.66 1.23
C PRO A 12 19.25 -0.45 2.16
N ARG A 13 18.34 -1.25 2.71
CA ARG A 13 18.66 -2.50 3.41
C ARG A 13 19.34 -3.50 2.47
N ASP A 14 20.15 -4.39 3.02
CA ASP A 14 20.94 -5.36 2.24
C ASP A 14 20.09 -6.24 1.31
N ASP A 15 18.95 -6.74 1.79
CA ASP A 15 18.05 -7.56 0.97
C ASP A 15 17.46 -6.78 -0.21
N VAL A 16 17.08 -5.53 0.03
CA VAL A 16 16.56 -4.64 -1.03
C VAL A 16 17.66 -4.34 -2.04
N MET A 17 18.89 -4.12 -1.58
CA MET A 17 20.04 -3.89 -2.45
C MET A 17 20.33 -5.10 -3.34
N ARG A 18 20.24 -6.32 -2.79
CA ARG A 18 20.39 -7.58 -3.53
C ARG A 18 19.36 -7.72 -4.64
N ILE A 19 18.10 -7.40 -4.34
CA ILE A 19 17.01 -7.41 -5.32
C ILE A 19 17.26 -6.36 -6.42
N ILE A 20 17.68 -5.15 -6.06
CA ILE A 20 18.02 -4.09 -7.02
C ILE A 20 19.16 -4.53 -7.95
N GLN A 21 20.21 -5.15 -7.40
CA GLN A 21 21.34 -5.67 -8.19
C GLN A 21 20.89 -6.76 -9.16
N LYS A 22 20.06 -7.71 -8.70
CA LYS A 22 19.49 -8.75 -9.55
C LYS A 22 18.69 -8.15 -10.71
N LEU A 23 17.77 -7.23 -10.43
CA LEU A 23 16.98 -6.54 -11.46
C LEU A 23 17.85 -5.71 -12.42
N SER A 24 18.91 -5.08 -11.91
CA SER A 24 19.88 -4.33 -12.72
C SER A 24 20.56 -5.24 -13.74
N THR A 25 21.02 -6.42 -13.31
CA THR A 25 21.67 -7.40 -14.20
C THR A 25 20.70 -8.03 -15.19
N GLU A 26 19.47 -8.33 -14.79
CA GLU A 26 18.45 -8.92 -15.67
C GLU A 26 17.99 -7.95 -16.76
N ASN A 27 17.88 -6.66 -16.44
CA ASN A 27 17.32 -5.65 -17.34
C ASN A 27 18.38 -4.78 -18.04
N ASN A 28 19.68 -4.98 -17.76
CA ASN A 28 20.77 -4.13 -18.25
C ASN A 28 20.56 -2.63 -17.96
N LEU A 29 20.01 -2.32 -16.78
CA LEU A 29 19.79 -0.94 -16.33
C LEU A 29 20.66 -0.64 -15.13
N SER A 30 21.08 0.62 -14.96
CA SER A 30 21.81 1.02 -13.77
C SER A 30 20.94 0.95 -12.52
N ASN A 31 21.55 0.69 -11.37
CA ASN A 31 20.85 0.67 -10.07
C ASN A 31 20.00 1.93 -9.84
N SER A 32 20.55 3.12 -10.14
CA SER A 32 19.82 4.37 -9.99
C SER A 32 18.56 4.42 -10.87
N LYS A 33 18.61 3.85 -12.09
CA LYS A 33 17.48 3.83 -13.00
C LYS A 33 16.40 2.84 -12.55
N ILE A 34 16.80 1.65 -12.09
CA ILE A 34 15.89 0.69 -11.46
C ILE A 34 15.17 1.33 -10.27
N ILE A 35 15.91 2.00 -9.38
CA ILE A 35 15.34 2.70 -8.23
C ILE A 35 14.33 3.76 -8.66
N SER A 36 14.67 4.59 -9.67
CA SER A 36 13.74 5.62 -10.16
C SER A 36 12.42 5.01 -10.66
N ILE A 37 12.49 3.91 -11.43
CA ILE A 37 11.30 3.22 -11.94
C ILE A 37 10.46 2.69 -10.78
N LEU A 38 11.06 1.97 -9.83
CA LEU A 38 10.34 1.41 -8.69
C LEU A 38 9.65 2.49 -7.84
N VAL A 39 10.32 3.63 -7.65
CA VAL A 39 9.74 4.78 -6.93
C VAL A 39 8.54 5.36 -7.69
N GLU A 40 8.66 5.57 -9.01
CA GLU A 40 7.55 6.06 -9.84
C GLU A 40 6.34 5.10 -9.78
N GLU A 41 6.58 3.79 -9.84
CA GLU A 41 5.52 2.79 -9.77
C GLU A 41 4.83 2.75 -8.41
N ALA A 42 5.59 2.81 -7.32
CA ALA A 42 5.02 2.90 -5.97
C ALA A 42 4.17 4.16 -5.79
N LEU A 43 4.64 5.31 -6.29
CA LEU A 43 3.89 6.57 -6.26
C LEU A 43 2.62 6.51 -7.12
N SER A 44 2.67 5.80 -8.25
CA SER A 44 1.48 5.57 -9.09
C SER A 44 0.46 4.68 -8.42
N ILE A 45 0.88 3.58 -7.80
CA ILE A 45 -0.02 2.69 -7.04
C ILE A 45 -0.70 3.47 -5.91
N ARG A 46 0.02 4.39 -5.26
CA ARG A 46 -0.52 5.26 -4.21
C ARG A 46 -1.43 6.39 -4.73
N GLY A 47 -1.56 6.54 -6.05
CA GLY A 47 -2.37 7.60 -6.67
C GLY A 47 -1.76 9.00 -6.58
N ILE A 48 -0.46 9.10 -6.27
CA ILE A 48 0.30 10.36 -6.15
C ILE A 48 0.91 10.77 -7.49
N PHE A 49 1.25 9.79 -8.33
CA PHE A 49 1.92 10.03 -9.60
C PHE A 49 1.14 9.40 -10.74
N ASN A 50 0.75 10.18 -11.76
CA ASN A 50 0.14 9.61 -12.95
C ASN A 50 1.21 9.20 -13.96
N LYS A 51 1.42 7.89 -14.13
CA LYS A 51 2.38 7.31 -15.10
C LYS A 51 2.08 7.71 -16.55
N LYS A 52 0.82 7.99 -16.89
CA LYS A 52 0.41 8.37 -18.26
C LYS A 52 0.84 9.79 -18.61
N ASP A 53 0.64 10.72 -17.68
CA ASP A 53 0.85 12.15 -17.93
C ASP A 53 2.21 12.64 -17.43
N GLY A 54 2.94 11.82 -16.67
CA GLY A 54 4.20 12.20 -16.03
C GLY A 54 4.05 13.31 -14.99
N LYS A 55 2.81 13.58 -14.55
CA LYS A 55 2.46 14.64 -13.59
C LYS A 55 2.07 14.05 -12.24
N VAL A 56 2.40 14.79 -11.18
CA VAL A 56 1.93 14.53 -9.82
C VAL A 56 0.44 14.87 -9.75
N THR A 57 -0.36 14.08 -9.03
CA THR A 57 -1.78 14.37 -8.83
C THR A 57 -1.96 15.62 -7.96
N GLN A 58 -2.94 16.43 -8.33
CA GLN A 58 -3.17 17.79 -7.84
C GLN A 58 -3.38 17.89 -6.32
N SER A 59 -3.79 16.79 -5.66
CA SER A 59 -3.94 16.70 -4.20
C SER A 59 -2.64 16.81 -3.41
N TYR A 60 -1.48 16.52 -4.03
CA TYR A 60 -0.16 16.73 -3.41
C TYR A 60 0.48 18.06 -3.80
N GLN A 61 -0.07 18.75 -4.79
CA GLN A 61 0.41 20.07 -5.23
C GLN A 61 -0.18 21.22 -4.39
N SER A 62 -1.34 21.03 -3.77
CA SER A 62 -2.06 22.13 -3.07
C SER A 62 -1.52 22.52 -1.70
N ASN A 63 -0.43 21.90 -1.22
CA ASN A 63 0.07 22.13 0.15
C ASN A 63 1.25 23.11 0.24
N GLU A 64 1.82 23.57 -0.87
CA GLU A 64 2.98 24.49 -0.79
C GLU A 64 2.61 25.98 -0.78
N ASP A 65 1.45 26.39 -1.31
CA ASP A 65 1.14 27.84 -1.46
C ASP A 65 0.09 28.43 -0.50
N ASN A 66 -0.63 27.63 0.29
CA ASN A 66 -1.72 28.14 1.14
C ASN A 66 -1.47 28.13 2.67
N SER A 67 -0.26 27.80 3.13
CA SER A 67 0.03 27.72 4.58
C SER A 67 0.28 29.06 5.28
N LYS A 68 0.19 30.20 4.59
CA LYS A 68 0.55 31.52 5.15
C LYS A 68 -0.62 32.42 5.60
N ASN A 69 -1.89 32.05 5.43
CA ASN A 69 -3.01 32.98 5.71
C ASN A 69 -4.22 32.39 6.47
N LEU A 70 -4.10 31.23 7.13
CA LEU A 70 -5.27 30.62 7.79
C LEU A 70 -5.00 30.12 9.21
N ILE A 71 -4.11 30.82 9.92
CA ILE A 71 -3.99 30.74 11.37
C ILE A 71 -4.21 32.17 11.87
N ASP A 72 -5.47 32.60 11.94
CA ASP A 72 -5.93 33.70 12.80
C ASP A 72 -7.41 33.97 12.53
N LYS A 73 -8.26 33.17 13.18
CA LYS A 73 -9.61 33.45 13.70
C LYS A 73 -10.29 32.09 13.93
N SER A 74 -10.24 31.59 15.16
CA SER A 74 -11.12 31.97 16.27
C SER A 74 -12.46 31.21 16.20
N GLY A 75 -12.70 30.42 17.24
CA GLY A 75 -14.05 30.16 17.76
C GLY A 75 -14.62 28.78 17.47
N ASP A 76 -14.33 27.85 18.38
CA ASP A 76 -15.32 27.00 19.06
C ASP A 76 -16.55 26.54 18.25
N PHE A 77 -16.60 25.25 17.93
CA PHE A 77 -17.86 24.52 17.98
C PHE A 77 -17.61 23.06 18.33
N THR A 78 -18.08 22.69 19.51
CA THR A 78 -18.12 21.37 20.11
C THR A 78 -18.92 20.35 19.30
N ASP A 79 -18.40 19.12 19.29
CA ASP A 79 -19.08 17.83 19.50
C ASP A 79 -20.32 17.43 18.66
N ASN A 80 -20.24 16.20 18.13
CA ASN A 80 -21.35 15.29 17.76
C ASN A 80 -21.93 15.39 16.34
N ALA A 81 -21.24 14.85 15.32
CA ALA A 81 -21.91 14.39 14.11
C ALA A 81 -21.20 13.16 13.50
N LYS A 82 -21.74 11.98 13.85
CA LYS A 82 -21.83 10.75 13.06
C LYS A 82 -20.88 10.64 11.85
N LEU A 83 -19.87 9.79 11.97
CA LEU A 83 -19.07 9.28 10.86
C LEU A 83 -19.99 8.51 9.89
N SER A 84 -20.55 9.20 8.91
CA SER A 84 -21.28 8.60 7.79
C SER A 84 -20.28 8.24 6.71
N ILE A 85 -19.63 7.08 6.86
CA ILE A 85 -18.97 6.44 5.72
C ILE A 85 -20.10 5.90 4.85
N ASP A 86 -20.52 6.67 3.86
CA ASP A 86 -21.35 6.15 2.78
C ASP A 86 -20.48 5.23 1.92
N THR A 87 -20.53 3.94 2.22
CA THR A 87 -20.11 2.87 1.31
C THR A 87 -21.11 2.77 0.16
N ASN A 88 -21.15 3.79 -0.70
CA ASN A 88 -21.60 3.61 -2.07
C ASN A 88 -20.40 3.21 -2.91
N LEU A 89 -19.98 1.96 -2.69
CA LEU A 89 -19.07 1.20 -3.53
C LEU A 89 -19.76 0.99 -4.88
N GLY A 90 -19.68 2.01 -5.74
CA GLY A 90 -20.08 1.92 -7.13
C GLY A 90 -19.27 0.83 -7.80
N ASN A 91 -19.97 -0.22 -8.24
CA ASN A 91 -19.44 -1.35 -9.00
C ASN A 91 -18.82 -0.86 -10.32
N HIS A 92 -17.55 -0.48 -10.30
CA HIS A 92 -16.74 -0.42 -11.52
C HIS A 92 -15.51 -1.32 -11.35
N ILE A 93 -15.82 -2.60 -11.15
CA ILE A 93 -14.85 -3.70 -11.28
C ILE A 93 -14.37 -3.68 -12.73
N ILE A 94 -13.14 -3.26 -12.96
CA ILE A 94 -12.44 -3.45 -14.24
C ILE A 94 -12.08 -4.95 -14.31
N PRO A 95 -12.64 -5.76 -15.22
CA PRO A 95 -12.50 -7.21 -15.19
C PRO A 95 -11.20 -7.71 -15.87
N SER A 96 -10.09 -6.97 -15.80
CA SER A 96 -8.90 -7.32 -16.61
C SER A 96 -7.55 -7.35 -15.88
N LYS A 97 -7.51 -7.24 -14.54
CA LYS A 97 -6.24 -7.44 -13.81
C LYS A 97 -6.40 -7.98 -12.39
N LEU A 98 -7.16 -9.06 -12.23
CA LEU A 98 -7.26 -9.83 -10.98
C LEU A 98 -6.46 -11.15 -11.04
N THR A 99 -5.56 -11.30 -12.02
CA THR A 99 -4.79 -12.53 -12.24
C THR A 99 -3.36 -12.52 -11.68
N HIS A 100 -2.97 -11.51 -10.88
CA HIS A 100 -1.62 -11.46 -10.30
C HIS A 100 -1.61 -11.25 -8.78
N LEU A 101 -2.61 -11.80 -8.09
CA LEU A 101 -2.55 -12.08 -6.64
C LEU A 101 -2.50 -13.59 -6.37
N ASN A 102 -2.11 -14.38 -7.37
CA ASN A 102 -1.74 -15.79 -7.21
C ASN A 102 -0.21 -15.88 -7.18
N GLU A 103 0.43 -15.13 -6.28
CA GLU A 103 1.75 -15.55 -5.85
C GLU A 103 1.49 -16.69 -4.87
N GLU A 104 1.88 -17.88 -5.29
CA GLU A 104 1.72 -19.15 -4.58
C GLU A 104 2.43 -19.09 -3.23
N ASN A 105 1.82 -18.43 -2.25
CA ASN A 105 1.80 -18.98 -0.90
C ASN A 105 0.86 -20.20 -0.96
N GLN A 106 1.27 -21.23 -1.69
CA GLN A 106 0.80 -22.58 -1.40
C GLN A 106 1.47 -23.03 -0.09
N GLU A 107 1.20 -22.30 1.00
CA GLU A 107 0.97 -22.98 2.26
C GLU A 107 -0.36 -23.70 2.01
N ALA A 108 -0.27 -24.83 1.30
CA ALA A 108 -1.39 -25.61 0.84
C ALA A 108 -2.30 -25.77 2.04
N PHE A 109 -3.47 -25.12 1.99
CA PHE A 109 -4.40 -25.06 3.10
C PHE A 109 -4.57 -26.49 3.63
N ASP A 110 -3.92 -26.78 4.77
CA ASP A 110 -3.81 -28.15 5.22
C ASP A 110 -5.15 -28.52 5.81
N LEU A 111 -5.99 -29.11 4.97
CA LEU A 111 -7.33 -29.55 5.31
C LEU A 111 -7.31 -30.46 6.55
N GLN A 112 -6.19 -31.17 6.79
CA GLN A 112 -5.99 -31.95 8.00
C GLN A 112 -5.83 -31.07 9.24
N THR A 113 -4.99 -30.03 9.17
CA THR A 113 -4.83 -29.04 10.25
C THR A 113 -6.12 -28.29 10.53
N TYR A 114 -6.87 -27.88 9.49
CA TYR A 114 -8.16 -27.23 9.66
C TYR A 114 -9.20 -28.13 10.36
N LYS A 115 -9.28 -29.42 9.99
CA LYS A 115 -10.14 -30.40 10.67
C LYS A 115 -9.75 -30.62 12.13
N LYS A 116 -8.45 -30.67 12.44
CA LYS A 116 -7.94 -30.77 13.82
C LYS A 116 -8.34 -29.53 14.64
N PHE A 117 -8.22 -28.35 14.07
CA PHE A 117 -8.61 -27.09 14.72
C PHE A 117 -10.10 -27.05 15.05
N LEU A 118 -10.99 -27.42 14.12
CA LEU A 118 -12.42 -27.51 14.38
C LEU A 118 -12.76 -28.52 15.49
N SER A 119 -12.06 -29.66 15.53
CA SER A 119 -12.25 -30.67 16.57
C SER A 119 -11.84 -30.15 17.95
N PHE A 120 -10.77 -29.36 18.01
CA PHE A 120 -10.31 -28.70 19.24
C PHE A 120 -11.33 -27.69 19.76
N LEU A 121 -11.86 -26.81 18.89
CA LEU A 121 -12.89 -25.83 19.29
C LEU A 121 -14.13 -26.53 19.86
N LYS A 122 -14.59 -27.61 19.22
CA LYS A 122 -15.72 -28.41 19.71
C LYS A 122 -15.43 -29.06 21.07
N PHE A 123 -14.20 -29.53 21.28
CA PHE A 123 -13.78 -30.06 22.57
C PHE A 123 -13.81 -28.99 23.66
N GLN A 124 -13.32 -27.78 23.40
CA GLN A 124 -13.38 -26.66 24.35
C GLN A 124 -14.82 -26.32 24.72
N GLU A 125 -15.71 -26.25 23.73
CA GLU A 125 -17.14 -26.02 23.96
C GLU A 125 -17.76 -27.09 24.87
N MET A 126 -17.46 -28.38 24.62
CA MET A 126 -17.92 -29.46 25.48
C MET A 126 -17.36 -29.33 26.90
N MET A 127 -16.06 -29.10 27.07
CA MET A 127 -15.45 -28.94 28.39
C MET A 127 -16.06 -27.77 29.17
N ASN A 128 -16.29 -26.63 28.51
CA ASN A 128 -16.93 -25.47 29.14
C ASN A 128 -18.37 -25.79 29.59
N LYS A 129 -19.09 -26.60 28.83
CA LYS A 129 -20.45 -27.04 29.16
C LYS A 129 -20.50 -28.02 30.34
N TYR A 130 -19.47 -28.86 30.53
CA TYR A 130 -19.39 -29.79 31.66
C TYR A 130 -18.81 -29.16 32.94
N ASN A 131 -18.06 -28.08 32.81
CA ASN A 131 -17.46 -27.34 33.93
C ASN A 131 -18.36 -26.19 34.45
N SER A 132 -19.57 -26.03 33.91
CA SER A 132 -20.65 -25.16 34.44
C SER A 132 -21.77 -26.01 35.03
#